data_AF-A0A7W9TPQ9-F1
#
_entry.id   AF-A0A7W9TPQ9-F1
#
_cell.length_a   1.000
_cell.length_b   1.000
_cell.length_c   1.000
_cell.angle_alpha   90.00
_cell.angle_beta   90.00
_cell.angle_gamma   90.00
#
_symmetry.space_group_name_H-M   'P 1'
#
loop_
_entity.id
_entity.type
_entity.pdbx_description
1 polymer ?
#
loop_
_entity_poly.entity_id
_entity_poly.type
_entity_poly.pdbx_seq_one_letter_code
_entity_poly.pdbx_strand_id
1 'polypeptide(L)' 'MTTDGAPDRSIEGKVGHISSVAEFTPKSVQTEELRTSLVYEVRVLVEDPHDVLRLGRPATVCLMAGAAQ' A
#
# COMPACT_ATOMS: atom_id res chain seq x y z
N MET A 1 -8.74 -3.59 -0.47
CA MET A 1 -7.95 -2.95 -1.54
C MET A 1 -8.89 -2.50 -2.65
N THR A 2 -8.74 -1.29 -3.16
CA THR A 2 -9.51 -0.76 -4.30
C THR A 2 -8.53 -0.28 -5.37
N THR A 3 -8.97 -0.20 -6.62
CA THR A 3 -8.17 0.40 -7.72
C THR A 3 -8.92 1.62 -8.25
N ASP A 4 -8.20 2.60 -8.79
CA ASP A 4 -8.82 3.82 -9.34
C ASP A 4 -9.79 3.50 -10.50
N GLY A 5 -9.61 2.37 -11.20
CA GLY A 5 -10.51 1.92 -12.25
C GLY A 5 -11.77 1.21 -11.77
N ALA A 6 -11.85 0.85 -10.48
CA ALA A 6 -12.99 0.16 -9.88
C ALA A 6 -13.10 0.50 -8.38
N PRO A 7 -13.46 1.75 -8.02
CA PRO A 7 -13.51 2.18 -6.62
C PRO A 7 -14.56 1.43 -5.78
N ASP A 8 -15.66 0.99 -6.40
CA ASP A 8 -16.72 0.21 -5.73
C ASP A 8 -16.42 -1.29 -5.56
N ARG A 9 -15.28 -1.77 -6.09
CA ARG A 9 -14.86 -3.17 -5.94
C ARG A 9 -13.69 -3.26 -4.97
N SER A 10 -14.01 -3.50 -3.71
CA SER A 10 -13.01 -3.85 -2.70
C SER A 10 -12.63 -5.33 -2.83
N ILE A 11 -11.32 -5.59 -2.80
CA ILE A 11 -10.74 -6.92 -2.75
C ILE A 11 -10.11 -7.11 -1.37
N GLU A 12 -10.44 -8.22 -0.73
CA GLU A 12 -9.80 -8.61 0.52
C GLU A 12 -8.40 -9.12 0.26
N GLY A 13 -7.46 -8.74 1.14
CA GLY A 13 -6.06 -9.12 1.02
C GLY A 13 -5.46 -9.28 2.40
N LYS A 14 -4.37 -10.05 2.47
CA LYS A 14 -3.61 -10.26 3.71
C LYS A 14 -2.22 -9.67 3.55
N VAL A 15 -1.74 -8.97 4.58
CA VAL A 15 -0.35 -8.54 4.61
C VAL A 15 0.53 -9.78 4.74
N GLY A 16 1.31 -10.07 3.70
CA GLY A 16 2.21 -11.22 3.68
C GLY A 16 3.62 -10.88 4.16
N HIS A 17 4.04 -9.61 4.01
CA HIS A 17 5.36 -9.17 4.42
C HIS A 17 5.38 -7.66 4.69
N ILE A 18 6.14 -7.25 5.71
CA ILE A 18 6.47 -5.86 5.99
C ILE A 18 7.99 -5.79 6.09
N SER A 19 8.63 -4.96 5.26
CA SER A 19 10.07 -4.76 5.32
C SER A 19 10.46 -4.15 6.66
N SER A 20 11.54 -4.65 7.28
CA SER A 20 12.13 -4.05 8.48
C SER A 20 13.02 -2.84 8.16
N VAL A 21 13.30 -2.60 6.87
CA VAL A 21 14.12 -1.48 6.40
C VAL A 21 13.17 -0.42 5.84
N ALA A 22 13.26 0.78 6.41
CA ALA A 22 12.59 1.94 5.87
C ALA A 22 13.36 2.52 4.68
N GLU A 23 12.62 2.98 3.69
CA GLU A 23 13.12 3.80 2.61
C GLU A 23 12.72 5.26 2.83
N PHE A 24 13.61 6.17 2.43
CA PHE A 24 13.27 7.59 2.42
C PHE A 24 12.44 7.88 1.18
N THR A 25 11.31 8.55 1.32
CA THR A 25 10.60 9.06 0.14
C THR A 25 11.36 10.27 -0.41
N PRO A 26 11.85 10.25 -1.66
CA PRO A 26 12.37 11.46 -2.26
C PRO A 26 11.18 12.34 -2.66
N LYS A 27 11.01 13.49 -2.00
CA LYS A 27 10.15 14.58 -2.51
C LYS A 27 11.02 15.80 -2.79
N SER A 28 10.97 16.31 -4.02
CA SER A 28 11.68 17.53 -4.46
C SER A 28 11.05 18.82 -3.93
N VAL A 29 10.68 18.87 -2.65
CA VAL A 29 10.16 20.07 -1.99
C VAL A 29 11.08 20.41 -0.83
N GLN A 30 11.69 21.60 -0.90
CA GLN A 30 12.72 22.09 0.01
C GLN A 30 12.15 22.54 1.37
N THR A 31 11.46 21.65 2.07
CA THR A 31 11.02 21.89 3.46
C THR A 31 11.62 20.82 4.37
N GLU A 32 12.13 21.26 5.53
CA GLU A 32 12.87 20.41 6.47
C GLU A 32 12.02 19.25 7.02
N GLU A 33 10.72 19.50 7.19
CA GLU A 33 9.73 18.58 7.75
C GLU A 33 9.47 17.34 6.89
N LEU A 34 9.59 17.44 5.56
CA LEU A 34 9.26 16.35 4.64
C LEU A 34 10.38 15.33 4.43
N ARG A 35 11.60 15.58 4.93
CA ARG A 35 12.77 14.67 4.77
C ARG A 35 12.75 13.48 5.73
N THR A 36 11.87 13.48 6.73
CA THR A 36 11.80 12.43 7.76
C THR A 36 10.65 11.45 7.55
N SER A 37 9.99 11.48 6.40
CA SER A 37 8.99 10.46 6.04
C SER A 37 9.69 9.16 5.68
N LEU A 38 9.63 8.20 6.60
CA LEU A 38 10.04 6.82 6.39
C LEU A 38 8.86 6.04 5.79
N VAL A 39 9.08 5.39 4.65
CA VAL A 39 8.13 4.43 4.08
C VAL A 39 8.68 3.02 4.22
N TYR A 40 7.81 2.07 4.52
CA TYR A 40 8.16 0.66 4.60
C TYR A 40 7.47 -0.06 3.45
N GLU A 41 8.21 -0.90 2.73
CA GLU A 41 7.60 -1.79 1.74
C GLU A 41 6.67 -2.77 2.45
N VAL A 42 5.43 -2.85 1.97
CA VAL A 42 4.45 -3.85 2.41
C VAL A 42 4.02 -4.67 1.20
N ARG A 43 4.06 -6.00 1.33
CA ARG A 43 3.53 -6.92 0.33
C ARG A 43 2.19 -7.44 0.81
N VAL A 44 1.17 -7.20 0.02
CA VAL A 44 -0.19 -7.70 0.25
C VAL A 44 -0.44 -8.86 -0.69
N LEU A 45 -0.78 -10.02 -0.13
CA LEU A 45 -1.25 -11.19 -0.86
C LEU A 45 -2.75 -11.03 -1.09
N VAL A 46 -3.15 -11.06 -2.35
CA VAL A 46 -4.54 -10.87 -2.77
C VAL A 46 -4.91 -12.00 -3.72
N GLU A 47 -6.06 -12.62 -3.48
CA GLU A 47 -6.68 -13.51 -4.46
C GLU A 47 -7.49 -12.66 -5.43
N ASP A 48 -7.09 -12.64 -6.69
CA ASP A 48 -7.77 -11.88 -7.74
C ASP A 48 -8.36 -12.81 -8.81
N PRO A 49 -9.45 -13.53 -8.49
CA PRO A 49 -10.08 -14.45 -9.45
C PRO A 49 -10.75 -13.73 -10.63
N HIS A 50 -10.90 -12.40 -10.57
CA HIS A 50 -11.59 -11.61 -11.58
C HIS A 50 -10.62 -10.78 -12.46
N ASP A 51 -9.30 -10.94 -12.29
CA ASP A 51 -8.25 -10.20 -13.02
C ASP A 51 -8.51 -8.67 -13.04
N VAL A 52 -8.85 -8.12 -11.87
CA VAL A 52 -9.11 -6.69 -11.70
C VAL A 52 -7.83 -5.92 -11.35
N LEU A 53 -6.82 -6.57 -10.78
CA LEU A 53 -5.52 -6.00 -10.42
C LEU A 53 -4.55 -6.11 -11.59
N ARG A 54 -4.38 -5.01 -12.33
CA ARG A 54 -3.45 -4.96 -13.46
C ARG A 54 -2.12 -4.36 -13.05
N LEU A 55 -1.03 -4.97 -13.52
CA LEU A 55 0.33 -4.45 -13.33
C LEU A 55 0.44 -3.01 -13.84
N GLY A 56 1.09 -2.15 -13.06
CA GLY A 56 1.28 -0.74 -13.39
C GLY A 56 0.10 0.17 -13.05
N ARG A 57 -1.03 -0.37 -12.59
CA ARG A 57 -2.14 0.46 -12.07
C ARG A 57 -1.95 0.75 -10.59
N PRO A 58 -2.10 2.01 -10.15
CA PRO A 58 -2.13 2.34 -8.74
C PRO A 58 -3.31 1.64 -8.05
N ALA A 59 -3.09 1.28 -6.80
CA ALA A 59 -4.10 0.68 -5.96
C ALA A 59 -4.03 1.26 -4.54
N THR A 60 -5.19 1.38 -3.92
CA THR A 60 -5.35 1.91 -2.58
C THR A 60 -5.62 0.76 -1.63
N VAL A 61 -4.80 0.65 -0.59
CA VAL A 61 -4.93 -0.37 0.44
C VAL A 61 -5.37 0.31 1.73
N CYS A 62 -6.60 0.02 2.18
CA CYS A 62 -7.06 0.37 3.52
C CYS A 62 -6.72 -0.79 4.46
N LEU A 63 -5.86 -0.54 5.44
CA LEU A 63 -5.51 -1.49 6.48
C LEU A 63 -6.52 -1.37 7.63
N MET A 64 -7.13 -2.50 8.00
CA MET A 64 -7.91 -2.59 9.23
C MET A 64 -6.94 -2.95 10.36
N ALA A 65 -6.76 -2.06 11.34
CA ALA A 65 -5.94 -2.37 12.51
C ALA A 65 -6.64 -3.45 13.34
N GLY A 66 -6.01 -4.62 13.46
CA GLY A 66 -6.35 -5.60 14.50
C GLY A 66 -5.85 -5.08 15.86
N ALA A 67 -6.54 -5.41 16.94
CA ALA A 67 -6.02 -5.12 18.28
C ALA A 67 -4.67 -5.83 18.44
N ALA A 68 -3.61 -5.06 18.72
CA ALA A 68 -2.32 -5.63 19.09
C ALA A 68 -2.52 -6.42 20.40
N GLN A 69 -2.13 -7.69 20.39
CA GLN A 69 -2.20 -8.58 21.55
C GLN A 69 -0.84 -8.71 22.21
#